data_AF-A0A9E6AP29-F1
#
_entry.id   AF-A0A9E6AP29-F1
#
_cell.length_a   1.000
_cell.length_b   1.000
_cell.length_c   1.000
_cell.angle_alpha   90.00
_cell.angle_beta   90.00
_cell.angle_gamma   90.00
#
_symmetry.space_group_name_H-M   'P 1'
#
loop_
_entity.id
_entity.type
_entity.pdbx_description
1 polymer ?
#
loop_
_entity_poly.entity_id
_entity_poly.type
_entity_poly.pdbx_seq_one_letter_code
_entity_poly.pdbx_strand_id
1 'polypeptide(L)'
;MQKRITAIVCAAVLVGSVAVDASAGNKKTPGPISAPAKKAKSAGLHDNVPDQTKKSERRAAVKSAKKNLKDAHKKLKQARKDAKGQKKSDRKEAKAERKEAKAERKAERAEAKADRKEAKEEAKDEKLGFKERRKLLRERRRESRKARKRARLARLHKRWGRSIKDAPAVAELRIHGARMAKLNRIYELAGDINNQKLVERAKAAIGKESARHHRRMTKITGAFKGVSAAGGHKNAAKPAKGAH
;
A
#
# COMPACT_ATOMS: atom_id res chain seq x y z
N MET A 1 -2.80 52.56 18.85
CA MET A 1 -1.72 51.55 18.77
C MET A 1 -2.30 50.16 18.96
N GLN A 2 -2.56 49.41 17.90
CA GLN A 2 -3.12 48.05 17.96
C GLN A 2 -2.06 47.04 17.51
N LYS A 3 -1.60 46.19 18.43
CA LYS A 3 -0.58 45.16 18.20
C LYS A 3 -1.25 43.93 17.57
N ARG A 4 -0.84 43.57 16.35
CA ARG A 4 -1.27 42.32 15.68
C ARG A 4 -0.38 41.18 16.15
N ILE A 5 -0.98 40.25 16.90
CA ILE A 5 -0.37 38.99 17.31
C ILE A 5 -0.38 38.05 16.11
N THR A 6 0.80 37.67 15.63
CA THR A 6 0.96 36.74 14.49
C THR A 6 1.28 35.37 15.08
N ALA A 7 0.30 34.47 15.08
CA ALA A 7 0.50 33.10 15.53
C ALA A 7 1.22 32.28 14.45
N ILE A 8 2.43 31.83 14.75
CA ILE A 8 3.22 30.92 13.92
C ILE A 8 2.80 29.49 14.29
N VAL A 9 2.09 28.82 13.39
CA VAL A 9 1.77 27.39 13.50
C VAL A 9 2.95 26.61 12.93
N CYS A 10 3.81 26.08 13.81
CA CYS A 10 4.84 25.11 13.46
C CYS A 10 4.19 23.75 13.20
N ALA A 11 4.14 23.35 11.93
CA ALA A 11 3.76 22.00 11.53
C ALA A 11 4.94 21.04 11.76
N ALA A 12 4.83 20.20 12.78
CA ALA A 12 5.77 19.10 13.02
C ALA A 12 5.59 18.01 11.95
N VAL A 13 6.60 17.80 11.13
CA VAL A 13 6.68 16.69 10.18
C VAL A 13 7.24 15.48 10.93
N LEU A 14 6.35 14.54 11.26
CA LEU A 14 6.69 13.20 11.77
C LEU A 14 7.31 12.37 10.63
N VAL A 15 8.64 12.20 10.67
CA VAL A 15 9.35 11.22 9.85
C VAL A 15 9.22 9.86 10.54
N GLY A 16 8.43 8.97 9.94
CA GLY A 16 8.27 7.59 10.40
C GLY A 16 9.52 6.76 10.11
N SER A 17 10.18 6.32 11.18
CA SER A 17 11.21 5.28 11.12
C SER A 17 10.57 3.92 10.81
N VAL A 18 10.96 3.35 9.68
CA VAL A 18 10.64 1.97 9.31
C VAL A 18 11.55 1.02 10.09
N ALA A 19 10.96 0.23 11.00
CA ALA A 19 11.61 -0.87 11.68
C ALA A 19 11.87 -2.00 10.66
N VAL A 20 13.14 -2.37 10.49
CA VAL A 20 13.56 -3.55 9.72
C VAL A 20 13.45 -4.74 10.65
N ASP A 21 12.48 -5.60 10.36
CA ASP A 21 12.20 -6.86 11.06
C ASP A 21 13.34 -7.86 10.81
N ALA A 22 14.03 -8.24 11.89
CA ALA A 22 15.17 -9.15 11.84
C ALA A 22 14.70 -10.60 11.71
N SER A 23 15.10 -11.19 10.59
CA SER A 23 14.78 -12.53 10.12
C SER A 23 15.27 -13.66 11.05
N ALA A 24 14.30 -14.46 11.50
CA ALA A 24 14.30 -15.92 11.70
C ALA A 24 15.66 -16.66 11.72
N GLY A 25 16.23 -16.84 12.91
CA GLY A 25 17.26 -17.84 13.19
C GLY A 25 16.66 -19.20 13.58
N ASN A 26 16.48 -20.09 12.60
CA ASN A 26 16.07 -21.49 12.80
C ASN A 26 17.19 -22.30 13.47
N LYS A 27 17.11 -22.49 14.80
CA LYS A 27 18.06 -23.30 15.56
C LYS A 27 17.75 -24.79 15.40
N LYS A 28 18.55 -25.42 14.53
CA LYS A 28 18.69 -26.86 14.31
C LYS A 28 19.02 -27.55 15.65
N THR A 29 18.14 -28.41 16.15
CA THR A 29 18.44 -29.24 17.33
C THR A 29 19.33 -30.43 16.93
N PRO A 30 20.39 -30.73 17.70
CA PRO A 30 21.21 -31.92 17.48
C PRO A 30 20.47 -33.19 17.93
N GLY A 31 20.59 -34.25 17.12
CA GLY A 31 19.90 -35.54 17.33
C GLY A 31 20.48 -36.39 18.47
N PRO A 32 19.78 -37.47 18.84
CA PRO A 32 20.11 -38.30 20.00
C PRO A 32 21.39 -39.12 19.78
N ILE A 33 22.26 -39.06 20.77
CA ILE A 33 23.53 -39.78 20.86
C ILE A 33 23.23 -41.26 21.12
N SER A 34 23.58 -42.13 20.18
CA SER A 34 23.42 -43.58 20.31
C SER A 34 24.43 -44.16 21.31
N ALA A 35 23.95 -44.91 22.30
CA ALA A 35 24.78 -45.63 23.26
C ALA A 35 25.52 -46.82 22.61
N PRO A 36 26.81 -47.07 22.92
CA PRO A 36 27.54 -48.22 22.43
C PRO A 36 27.21 -49.49 23.23
N ALA A 37 26.81 -50.54 22.51
CA ALA A 37 26.66 -51.89 23.01
C ALA A 37 28.02 -52.50 23.37
N LYS A 38 28.33 -52.60 24.67
CA LYS A 38 29.47 -53.38 25.16
C LYS A 38 29.08 -54.87 25.23
N LYS A 39 29.53 -55.64 24.23
CA LYS A 39 29.65 -57.10 24.29
C LYS A 39 30.79 -57.45 25.25
N ALA A 40 30.47 -57.93 26.45
CA ALA A 40 31.44 -58.55 27.35
C ALA A 40 31.50 -60.06 27.05
N LYS A 41 32.73 -60.54 26.85
CA LYS A 41 33.12 -61.91 26.55
C LYS A 41 32.72 -62.88 27.66
N SER A 42 32.14 -64.00 27.24
CA SER A 42 31.98 -65.24 28.01
C SER A 42 33.35 -65.84 28.34
N ALA A 43 33.77 -65.72 29.60
CA ALA A 43 34.80 -66.58 30.18
C ALA A 43 34.10 -67.79 30.79
N GLY A 44 34.43 -68.98 30.29
CA GLY A 44 33.96 -70.25 30.82
C GLY A 44 34.41 -70.42 32.26
N LEU A 45 33.51 -70.90 33.11
CA LEU A 45 33.84 -71.33 34.46
C LEU A 45 33.45 -72.80 34.61
N HIS A 46 34.51 -73.55 34.89
CA HIS A 46 34.64 -74.98 35.08
C HIS A 46 33.59 -75.63 35.99
N ASP A 47 33.35 -76.89 35.61
CA ASP A 47 32.72 -77.99 36.33
C ASP A 47 32.87 -77.93 37.85
N ASN A 48 31.75 -77.93 38.56
CA ASN A 48 31.71 -78.22 39.98
C ASN A 48 30.73 -79.36 40.26
N VAL A 49 31.32 -80.46 40.72
CA VAL A 49 30.72 -81.77 40.97
C VAL A 49 29.60 -81.64 42.01
N PRO A 50 28.39 -82.18 41.76
CA PRO A 50 27.25 -82.01 42.65
C PRO A 50 27.39 -82.91 43.89
N ASP A 51 27.74 -82.27 45.00
CA ASP A 51 27.60 -82.78 46.36
C ASP A 51 26.15 -83.26 46.63
N GLN A 52 26.00 -84.58 46.81
CA GLN A 52 24.72 -85.29 46.92
C GLN A 52 23.98 -85.01 48.25
N THR A 53 24.65 -84.41 49.23
CA THR A 53 24.06 -84.11 50.55
C THR A 53 23.12 -82.90 50.55
N LYS A 54 23.10 -82.09 49.48
CA LYS A 54 22.28 -80.86 49.36
C LYS A 54 20.97 -81.01 48.57
N LYS A 55 20.58 -82.25 48.19
CA LYS A 55 19.46 -82.52 47.26
C LYS A 55 18.07 -82.21 47.86
N SER A 56 17.87 -82.48 49.15
CA SER A 56 16.61 -82.18 49.86
C SER A 56 16.43 -80.67 50.06
N GLU A 57 17.49 -79.97 50.46
CA GLU A 57 17.53 -78.50 50.55
C GLU A 57 17.30 -77.83 49.21
N ARG A 58 17.92 -78.34 48.12
CA ARG A 58 17.66 -77.87 46.75
C ARG A 58 16.21 -78.07 46.35
N ARG A 59 15.57 -79.20 46.68
CA ARG A 59 14.14 -79.42 46.40
C ARG A 59 13.24 -78.49 47.20
N ALA A 60 13.55 -78.22 48.47
CA ALA A 60 12.82 -77.25 49.30
C ALA A 60 12.98 -75.82 48.76
N ALA A 61 14.20 -75.42 48.40
CA ALA A 61 14.53 -74.14 47.78
C ALA A 61 13.86 -73.96 46.42
N VAL A 62 13.79 -75.01 45.59
CA VAL A 62 13.10 -74.97 44.30
C VAL A 62 11.58 -74.86 44.50
N LYS A 63 11.00 -75.54 45.50
CA LYS A 63 9.57 -75.40 45.82
C LYS A 63 9.23 -74.00 46.32
N SER A 64 10.04 -73.43 47.23
CA SER A 64 9.83 -72.06 47.72
C SER A 64 10.04 -71.03 46.60
N ALA A 65 11.07 -71.19 45.77
CA ALA A 65 11.29 -70.37 44.59
C ALA A 65 10.11 -70.44 43.61
N LYS A 66 9.58 -71.64 43.31
CA LYS A 66 8.42 -71.81 42.42
C LYS A 66 7.17 -71.13 42.97
N LYS A 67 6.95 -71.18 44.30
CA LYS A 67 5.84 -70.46 44.95
C LYS A 67 6.02 -68.95 44.83
N ASN A 68 7.21 -68.43 45.15
CA ASN A 68 7.54 -67.01 45.01
C ASN A 68 7.37 -66.52 43.56
N LEU A 69 7.76 -67.33 42.57
CA LEU A 69 7.64 -66.99 41.15
C LEU A 69 6.17 -66.97 40.69
N LYS A 70 5.33 -67.87 41.22
CA LYS A 70 3.88 -67.86 40.94
C LYS A 70 3.19 -66.63 41.54
N ASP A 71 3.57 -66.25 42.77
CA ASP A 71 3.04 -65.06 43.43
C ASP A 71 3.53 -63.77 42.75
N ALA A 72 4.80 -63.72 42.33
CA ALA A 72 5.34 -62.65 41.50
C ALA A 72 4.59 -62.53 40.16
N HIS A 73 4.32 -63.65 39.48
CA HIS A 73 3.56 -63.64 38.24
C HIS A 73 2.11 -63.15 38.45
N LYS A 74 1.45 -63.55 39.55
CA LYS A 74 0.12 -63.01 39.90
C LYS A 74 0.16 -61.50 40.14
N LYS A 75 1.14 -61.01 40.92
CA LYS A 75 1.34 -59.57 41.16
C LYS A 75 1.60 -58.82 39.85
N LEU A 76 2.45 -59.34 38.97
CA LEU A 76 2.74 -58.77 37.66
C LEU A 76 1.49 -58.70 36.77
N LYS A 77 0.67 -59.78 36.76
CA LYS A 77 -0.57 -59.83 35.98
C LYS A 77 -1.59 -58.81 36.48
N GLN A 78 -1.69 -58.62 37.80
CA GLN A 78 -2.57 -57.61 38.39
C GLN A 78 -2.08 -56.20 38.07
N ALA A 79 -0.80 -55.89 38.30
CA ALA A 79 -0.19 -54.61 37.93
C ALA A 79 -0.37 -54.29 36.44
N ARG A 80 -0.27 -55.29 35.56
CA ARG A 80 -0.53 -55.11 34.12
C ARG A 80 -2.00 -54.79 33.81
N LYS A 81 -2.96 -55.38 34.54
CA LYS A 81 -4.38 -55.04 34.38
C LYS A 81 -4.66 -53.63 34.85
N ASP A 82 -4.11 -53.24 36.00
CA ASP A 82 -4.30 -51.92 36.58
C ASP A 82 -3.68 -50.84 35.69
N ALA A 83 -2.45 -51.06 35.20
CA ALA A 83 -1.79 -50.18 34.24
C ALA A 83 -2.56 -50.08 32.90
N LYS A 84 -3.17 -51.18 32.44
CA LYS A 84 -4.01 -51.16 31.23
C LYS A 84 -5.32 -50.41 31.46
N GLY A 85 -5.87 -50.47 32.68
CA GLY A 85 -7.02 -49.70 33.13
C GLY A 85 -6.74 -48.20 33.09
N GLN A 86 -5.69 -47.75 33.78
CA GLN A 86 -5.22 -46.36 33.79
C GLN A 86 -4.95 -45.86 32.38
N LYS A 87 -4.16 -46.59 31.58
CA LYS A 87 -3.88 -46.21 30.19
C LYS A 87 -5.14 -46.04 29.33
N LYS A 88 -6.24 -46.72 29.65
CA LYS A 88 -7.52 -46.58 28.94
C LYS A 88 -8.33 -45.37 29.43
N SER A 89 -8.29 -45.01 30.72
CA SER A 89 -8.90 -43.76 31.20
C SER A 89 -8.15 -42.55 30.68
N ASP A 90 -6.82 -42.53 30.79
CA ASP A 90 -5.98 -41.41 30.34
C ASP A 90 -6.17 -41.16 28.84
N ARG A 91 -6.29 -42.24 28.05
CA ARG A 91 -6.57 -42.15 26.62
C ARG A 91 -7.96 -41.59 26.32
N LYS A 92 -8.96 -41.87 27.15
CA LYS A 92 -10.32 -41.32 26.97
C LYS A 92 -10.35 -39.84 27.30
N GLU A 93 -9.73 -39.44 28.41
CA GLU A 93 -9.60 -38.04 28.85
C GLU A 93 -8.84 -37.22 27.81
N ALA A 94 -7.65 -37.65 27.39
CA ALA A 94 -6.88 -36.98 26.34
C ALA A 94 -7.63 -36.88 25.00
N LYS A 95 -8.54 -37.82 24.70
CA LYS A 95 -9.38 -37.75 23.50
C LYS A 95 -10.53 -36.74 23.66
N ALA A 96 -11.08 -36.58 24.86
CA ALA A 96 -12.09 -35.58 25.16
C ALA A 96 -11.49 -34.17 25.09
N GLU A 97 -10.36 -33.94 25.78
CA GLU A 97 -9.61 -32.67 25.74
C GLU A 97 -9.24 -32.28 24.30
N ARG A 98 -8.74 -33.24 23.50
CA ARG A 98 -8.41 -32.98 22.10
C ARG A 98 -9.63 -32.60 21.24
N LYS A 99 -10.82 -33.12 21.56
CA LYS A 99 -12.05 -32.77 20.84
C LYS A 99 -12.50 -31.35 21.20
N GLU A 100 -12.44 -31.00 22.47
CA GLU A 100 -12.78 -29.66 22.98
C GLU A 100 -11.83 -28.61 22.40
N ALA A 101 -10.51 -28.81 22.51
CA ALA A 101 -9.53 -27.92 21.90
C ALA A 101 -9.69 -27.78 20.37
N LYS A 102 -10.15 -28.83 19.69
CA LYS A 102 -10.45 -28.77 18.25
C LYS A 102 -11.73 -27.99 17.96
N ALA A 103 -12.73 -28.05 18.83
CA ALA A 103 -13.96 -27.28 18.70
C ALA A 103 -13.70 -25.79 18.94
N GLU A 104 -12.96 -25.47 20.01
CA GLU A 104 -12.53 -24.11 20.34
C GLU A 104 -11.73 -23.47 19.20
N ARG A 105 -10.69 -24.15 18.69
CA ARG A 105 -9.90 -23.67 17.55
C ARG A 105 -10.72 -23.48 16.27
N LYS A 106 -11.81 -24.24 16.09
CA LYS A 106 -12.72 -24.04 14.95
C LYS A 106 -13.60 -22.81 15.14
N ALA A 107 -14.07 -22.56 16.36
CA ALA A 107 -14.86 -21.38 16.70
C ALA A 107 -14.01 -20.10 16.53
N GLU A 108 -12.81 -20.06 17.10
CA GLU A 108 -11.85 -18.95 16.94
C GLU A 108 -11.55 -18.68 15.46
N ARG A 109 -11.35 -19.74 14.66
CA ARG A 109 -11.12 -19.59 13.21
C ARG A 109 -12.36 -19.08 12.46
N ALA A 110 -13.57 -19.37 12.94
CA ALA A 110 -14.79 -18.88 12.31
C ALA A 110 -14.99 -17.39 12.61
N GLU A 111 -14.73 -16.97 13.85
CA GLU A 111 -14.77 -15.58 14.30
C GLU A 111 -13.72 -14.74 13.56
N ALA A 112 -12.45 -15.16 13.55
CA ALA A 112 -11.39 -14.47 12.81
C ALA A 112 -11.66 -14.36 11.28
N LYS A 113 -12.47 -15.27 10.72
CA LYS A 113 -12.93 -15.17 9.32
C LYS A 113 -14.07 -14.17 9.15
N ALA A 114 -14.94 -14.03 10.14
CA ALA A 114 -16.02 -13.04 10.13
C ALA A 114 -15.41 -11.63 10.22
N ASP A 115 -14.52 -11.38 11.19
CA ASP A 115 -13.83 -10.10 11.37
C ASP A 115 -13.06 -9.71 10.10
N ARG A 116 -12.36 -10.68 9.49
CA ARG A 116 -11.64 -10.44 8.23
C ARG A 116 -12.57 -10.06 7.07
N LYS A 117 -13.80 -10.59 7.04
CA LYS A 117 -14.77 -10.22 6.00
C LYS A 117 -15.32 -8.83 6.25
N GLU A 118 -15.67 -8.51 7.49
CA GLU A 118 -16.18 -7.19 7.89
C GLU A 118 -15.16 -6.10 7.58
N ALA A 119 -13.92 -6.24 8.05
CA ALA A 119 -12.83 -5.30 7.75
C ALA A 119 -12.56 -5.17 6.24
N LYS A 120 -12.81 -6.22 5.45
CA LYS A 120 -12.68 -6.18 3.99
C LYS A 120 -13.80 -5.39 3.32
N GLU A 121 -15.04 -5.48 3.80
CA GLU A 121 -16.14 -4.69 3.27
C GLU A 121 -15.99 -3.21 3.66
N GLU A 122 -15.63 -2.90 4.91
CA GLU A 122 -15.34 -1.52 5.33
C GLU A 122 -14.24 -0.87 4.47
N ALA A 123 -13.14 -1.60 4.24
CA ALA A 123 -12.06 -1.12 3.38
C ALA A 123 -12.50 -0.90 1.92
N LYS A 124 -13.50 -1.64 1.42
CA LYS A 124 -14.07 -1.38 0.08
C LYS A 124 -14.91 -0.11 0.08
N ASP A 125 -15.73 0.11 1.10
CA ASP A 125 -16.59 1.28 1.21
C ASP A 125 -15.78 2.56 1.35
N GLU A 126 -14.73 2.56 2.18
CA GLU A 126 -13.77 3.67 2.25
C GLU A 126 -13.10 3.94 0.90
N LYS A 127 -12.71 2.87 0.18
CA LYS A 127 -12.09 2.98 -1.14
C LYS A 127 -13.06 3.55 -2.18
N LEU A 128 -14.34 3.20 -2.11
CA LEU A 128 -15.39 3.77 -2.95
C LEU A 128 -15.59 5.26 -2.64
N GLY A 129 -15.74 5.62 -1.37
CA GLY A 129 -15.85 7.02 -0.94
C GLY A 129 -14.65 7.87 -1.34
N PHE A 130 -13.42 7.32 -1.27
CA PHE A 130 -12.22 7.99 -1.75
C PHE A 130 -12.25 8.20 -3.28
N LYS A 131 -12.68 7.20 -4.05
CA LYS A 131 -12.80 7.31 -5.52
C LYS A 131 -13.82 8.38 -5.92
N GLU A 132 -14.97 8.42 -5.26
CA GLU A 132 -16.03 9.41 -5.53
C GLU A 132 -15.56 10.82 -5.19
N ARG A 133 -14.97 11.02 -4.00
CA ARG A 133 -14.36 12.31 -3.61
C ARG A 133 -13.31 12.77 -4.61
N ARG A 134 -12.47 11.86 -5.10
CA ARG A 134 -11.47 12.15 -6.14
C ARG A 134 -12.12 12.52 -7.47
N LYS A 135 -13.22 11.87 -7.87
CA LYS A 135 -13.98 12.19 -9.08
C LYS A 135 -14.58 13.59 -8.99
N LEU A 136 -15.27 13.90 -7.88
CA LEU A 136 -15.87 15.21 -7.64
C LEU A 136 -14.82 16.34 -7.64
N LEU A 137 -13.66 16.12 -7.01
CA LEU A 137 -12.57 17.09 -7.04
C LEU A 137 -12.02 17.30 -8.46
N ARG A 138 -11.95 16.25 -9.28
CA ARG A 138 -11.53 16.35 -10.69
C ARG A 138 -12.55 17.14 -11.51
N GLU A 139 -13.84 16.90 -11.31
CA GLU A 139 -14.93 17.62 -11.99
C GLU A 139 -14.92 19.11 -11.62
N ARG A 140 -14.86 19.44 -10.33
CA ARG A 140 -14.72 20.83 -9.85
C ARG A 140 -13.50 21.53 -10.47
N ARG A 141 -12.35 20.85 -10.56
CA ARG A 141 -11.15 21.39 -11.22
C ARG A 141 -11.37 21.61 -12.73
N ARG A 142 -12.07 20.70 -13.42
CA ARG A 142 -12.41 20.84 -14.84
C ARG A 142 -13.35 22.02 -15.07
N GLU A 143 -14.38 22.17 -14.27
CA GLU A 143 -15.33 23.29 -14.34
C GLU A 143 -14.64 24.63 -14.07
N SER A 144 -13.82 24.71 -13.02
CA SER A 144 -13.02 25.90 -12.73
C SER A 144 -12.09 26.26 -13.90
N ARG A 145 -11.45 25.28 -14.55
CA ARG A 145 -10.65 25.51 -15.77
C ARG A 145 -11.51 26.02 -16.93
N LYS A 146 -12.69 25.42 -17.17
CA LYS A 146 -13.63 25.85 -18.22
C LYS A 146 -14.12 27.28 -17.96
N ALA A 147 -14.49 27.62 -16.73
CA ALA A 147 -14.92 28.96 -16.33
C ALA A 147 -13.82 29.99 -16.57
N ARG A 148 -12.59 29.72 -16.12
CA ARG A 148 -11.43 30.59 -16.39
C ARG A 148 -11.15 30.76 -17.87
N LYS A 149 -11.25 29.69 -18.67
CA LYS A 149 -11.11 29.75 -20.12
C LYS A 149 -12.20 30.64 -20.75
N ARG A 150 -13.47 30.45 -20.38
CA ARG A 150 -14.60 31.26 -20.87
C ARG A 150 -14.42 32.74 -20.52
N ALA A 151 -14.10 33.05 -19.27
CA ALA A 151 -13.85 34.42 -18.82
C ALA A 151 -12.69 35.08 -19.58
N ARG A 152 -11.59 34.33 -19.79
CA ARG A 152 -10.45 34.81 -20.58
C ARG A 152 -10.85 35.10 -22.04
N LEU A 153 -11.58 34.20 -22.67
CA LEU A 153 -12.05 34.39 -24.06
C LEU A 153 -13.02 35.56 -24.16
N ALA A 154 -13.94 35.73 -23.20
CA ALA A 154 -14.86 36.86 -23.16
C ALA A 154 -14.10 38.20 -23.06
N ARG A 155 -13.07 38.29 -22.22
CA ARG A 155 -12.20 39.48 -22.12
C ARG A 155 -11.48 39.77 -23.44
N LEU A 156 -10.97 38.74 -24.12
CA LEU A 156 -10.28 38.92 -25.39
C LEU A 156 -11.26 39.30 -26.52
N HIS A 157 -12.45 38.70 -26.57
CA HIS A 157 -13.52 39.10 -27.49
C HIS A 157 -13.93 40.55 -27.27
N LYS A 158 -14.10 41.00 -26.01
CA LYS A 158 -14.42 42.39 -25.71
C LYS A 158 -13.36 43.36 -26.23
N ARG A 159 -12.07 42.99 -26.16
CA ARG A 159 -10.96 43.86 -26.55
C ARG A 159 -10.66 43.86 -28.05
N TRP A 160 -10.77 42.71 -28.71
CA TRP A 160 -10.29 42.51 -30.08
C TRP A 160 -11.38 42.06 -31.07
N GLY A 161 -12.60 41.78 -30.60
CA GLY A 161 -13.72 41.37 -31.43
C GLY A 161 -13.54 40.00 -32.07
N ARG A 162 -14.03 39.84 -33.32
CA ARG A 162 -14.00 38.57 -34.07
C ARG A 162 -12.60 38.18 -34.57
N SER A 163 -11.69 39.15 -34.68
CA SER A 163 -10.31 38.95 -35.17
C SER A 163 -9.50 37.92 -34.36
N ILE A 164 -9.94 37.60 -33.14
CA ILE A 164 -9.27 36.60 -32.30
C ILE A 164 -9.31 35.19 -32.91
N LYS A 165 -10.26 34.93 -33.81
CA LYS A 165 -10.43 33.62 -34.45
C LYS A 165 -9.45 33.43 -35.60
N ASP A 166 -8.80 34.50 -36.05
CA ASP A 166 -7.88 34.46 -37.18
C ASP A 166 -6.60 33.70 -36.79
N ALA A 167 -6.11 32.84 -37.68
CA ALA A 167 -4.87 32.09 -37.48
C ALA A 167 -3.68 32.94 -36.99
N PRO A 168 -3.38 34.13 -37.56
CA PRO A 168 -2.27 34.96 -37.07
C PRO A 168 -2.51 35.50 -35.65
N ALA A 169 -3.75 35.85 -35.28
CA ALA A 169 -4.08 36.29 -33.92
C ALA A 169 -3.92 35.15 -32.91
N VAL A 170 -4.36 33.94 -33.27
CA VAL A 170 -4.21 32.74 -32.43
C VAL A 170 -2.72 32.41 -32.23
N ALA A 171 -1.90 32.50 -33.28
CA ALA A 171 -0.46 32.26 -33.18
C ALA A 171 0.23 33.27 -32.25
N GLU A 172 -0.07 34.57 -32.39
CA GLU A 172 0.45 35.61 -31.51
C GLU A 172 0.01 35.41 -30.05
N LEU A 173 -1.27 35.06 -29.81
CA LEU A 173 -1.78 34.76 -28.47
C LEU A 173 -1.09 33.56 -27.81
N ARG A 174 -0.71 32.54 -28.58
CA ARG A 174 0.06 31.39 -28.09
C ARG A 174 1.47 31.81 -27.68
N ILE A 175 2.17 32.55 -28.54
CA ILE A 175 3.53 33.04 -28.28
C ILE A 175 3.55 33.96 -27.06
N HIS A 176 2.66 34.95 -27.03
CA HIS A 176 2.52 35.86 -25.89
C HIS A 176 2.22 35.11 -24.59
N GLY A 177 1.28 34.15 -24.63
CA GLY A 177 0.95 33.32 -23.47
C GLY A 177 2.14 32.53 -22.92
N ALA A 178 2.95 31.92 -23.80
CA ALA A 178 4.15 31.18 -23.41
C ALA A 178 5.21 32.10 -22.79
N ARG A 179 5.47 33.27 -23.39
CA ARG A 179 6.42 34.25 -22.86
C ARG A 179 5.99 34.80 -21.50
N MET A 180 4.71 35.17 -21.36
CA MET A 180 4.14 35.64 -20.10
C MET A 180 4.25 34.58 -19.01
N ALA A 181 3.99 33.30 -19.32
CA ALA A 181 4.17 32.22 -18.36
C ALA A 181 5.63 32.10 -17.88
N LYS A 182 6.61 32.18 -18.79
CA LYS A 182 8.03 32.17 -18.44
C LYS A 182 8.43 33.37 -17.58
N LEU A 183 8.00 34.58 -17.95
CA LEU A 183 8.31 35.80 -17.21
C LEU A 183 7.67 35.82 -15.81
N ASN A 184 6.42 35.38 -15.69
CA ASN A 184 5.75 35.26 -14.39
C ASN A 184 6.44 34.23 -13.49
N ARG A 185 6.92 33.11 -14.05
CA ARG A 185 7.69 32.13 -13.28
C ARG A 185 8.99 32.71 -12.75
N ILE A 186 9.71 33.50 -13.56
CA ILE A 186 10.91 34.21 -13.12
C ILE A 186 10.58 35.22 -12.03
N TYR A 187 9.47 35.95 -12.18
CA TYR A 187 8.99 36.90 -11.17
C TYR A 187 8.70 36.25 -9.82
N GLU A 188 7.97 35.11 -9.82
CA GLU A 188 7.68 34.32 -8.62
C GLU A 188 8.97 33.85 -7.94
N LEU A 189 9.87 33.20 -8.69
CA LEU A 189 11.13 32.69 -8.15
C LEU A 189 12.04 33.79 -7.61
N ALA A 190 12.06 34.96 -8.27
CA ALA A 190 12.80 36.12 -7.78
C ALA A 190 12.24 36.65 -6.45
N GLY A 191 10.91 36.58 -6.27
CA GLY A 191 10.23 36.90 -5.03
C GLY A 191 10.57 35.92 -3.91
N ASP A 192 10.55 34.61 -4.21
CA ASP A 192 10.90 33.55 -3.25
C ASP A 192 12.34 33.69 -2.72
N ILE A 193 13.27 34.15 -3.56
CA ILE A 193 14.69 34.37 -3.22
C ILE A 193 14.92 35.79 -2.64
N ASN A 194 13.88 36.63 -2.55
CA ASN A 194 13.96 38.04 -2.12
C ASN A 194 14.93 38.91 -2.96
N ASN A 195 15.16 38.57 -4.22
CA ASN A 195 16.07 39.33 -5.09
C ASN A 195 15.33 40.48 -5.80
N GLN A 196 15.30 41.66 -5.18
CA GLN A 196 14.55 42.82 -5.67
C GLN A 196 14.94 43.27 -7.08
N LYS A 197 16.24 43.21 -7.43
CA LYS A 197 16.72 43.59 -8.77
C LYS A 197 16.13 42.68 -9.86
N LEU A 198 16.00 41.37 -9.57
CA LEU A 198 15.37 40.44 -10.51
C LEU A 198 13.86 40.63 -10.61
N VAL A 199 13.19 40.93 -9.50
CA VAL A 199 11.75 41.25 -9.46
C VAL A 199 11.45 42.46 -10.36
N GLU A 200 12.24 43.54 -10.25
CA GLU A 200 12.09 44.74 -11.09
C GLU A 200 12.36 44.46 -12.58
N ARG A 201 13.44 43.73 -12.89
CA ARG A 201 13.74 43.32 -14.28
C ARG A 201 12.62 42.48 -14.88
N ALA A 202 12.06 41.54 -14.12
CA ALA A 202 10.94 40.71 -14.57
C ALA A 202 9.68 41.55 -14.80
N LYS A 203 9.35 42.49 -13.90
CA LYS A 203 8.25 43.45 -14.08
C LYS A 203 8.43 44.29 -15.35
N ALA A 204 9.64 44.83 -15.58
CA ALA A 204 9.94 45.61 -16.77
C ALA A 204 9.80 44.77 -18.05
N ALA A 205 10.26 43.51 -18.04
CA ALA A 205 10.11 42.59 -19.17
C ALA A 205 8.64 42.24 -19.45
N ILE A 206 7.83 42.03 -18.41
CA ILE A 206 6.38 41.83 -18.52
C ILE A 206 5.70 43.03 -19.21
N GLY A 207 6.07 44.26 -18.81
CA GLY A 207 5.57 45.48 -19.43
C GLY A 207 5.94 45.59 -20.90
N LYS A 208 7.20 45.33 -21.26
CA LYS A 208 7.69 45.33 -22.65
C LYS A 208 6.98 44.29 -23.51
N GLU A 209 6.77 43.07 -23.01
CA GLU A 209 6.08 42.02 -23.76
C GLU A 209 4.59 42.34 -23.94
N SER A 210 3.95 42.93 -22.93
CA SER A 210 2.55 43.38 -23.02
C SER A 210 2.38 44.48 -24.08
N ALA A 211 3.30 45.44 -24.14
CA ALA A 211 3.31 46.47 -25.17
C ALA A 211 3.55 45.89 -26.58
N ARG A 212 4.49 44.94 -26.72
CA ARG A 212 4.76 44.23 -27.98
C ARG A 212 3.51 43.50 -28.47
N HIS A 213 2.87 42.73 -27.58
CA HIS A 213 1.65 42.00 -27.89
C HIS A 213 0.52 42.93 -28.35
N HIS A 214 0.32 44.05 -27.64
CA HIS A 214 -0.68 45.04 -28.02
C HIS A 214 -0.44 45.59 -29.43
N ARG A 215 0.79 46.02 -29.75
CA ARG A 215 1.16 46.51 -31.09
C ARG A 215 0.90 45.46 -32.17
N ARG A 216 1.27 44.20 -31.93
CA ARG A 216 1.05 43.11 -32.89
C ARG A 216 -0.43 42.81 -33.10
N MET A 217 -1.21 42.74 -32.02
CA MET A 217 -2.65 42.53 -32.10
C MET A 217 -3.33 43.67 -32.86
N THR A 218 -2.99 44.93 -32.58
CA THR A 218 -3.52 46.09 -33.33
C THR A 218 -3.19 46.03 -34.81
N LYS A 219 -1.98 45.57 -35.18
CA LYS A 219 -1.61 45.38 -36.60
C LYS A 219 -2.45 44.28 -37.26
N ILE A 220 -2.66 43.15 -36.59
CA ILE A 220 -3.47 42.03 -37.09
C ILE A 220 -4.94 42.45 -37.24
N THR A 221 -5.51 43.13 -36.23
CA THR A 221 -6.90 43.59 -36.28
C THR A 221 -7.11 44.70 -37.30
N GLY A 222 -6.16 45.63 -37.42
CA GLY A 222 -6.19 46.72 -38.39
C GLY A 222 -6.08 46.23 -39.84
N ALA A 223 -5.22 45.24 -40.11
CA ALA A 223 -5.11 44.62 -41.43
C ALA A 223 -6.44 44.02 -41.89
N PHE A 224 -7.20 43.40 -40.98
CA PHE A 224 -8.51 42.84 -41.31
C PHE A 224 -9.56 43.91 -41.63
N LYS A 225 -9.57 45.03 -40.89
CA LYS A 225 -10.50 46.13 -41.15
C LYS A 225 -10.26 46.81 -42.50
N GLY A 226 -9.00 46.86 -42.96
CA GLY A 226 -8.63 47.41 -44.28
C GLY A 226 -9.10 46.53 -45.45
N VAL A 227 -9.02 45.20 -45.32
CA VAL A 227 -9.42 44.27 -46.40
C VAL A 227 -10.94 44.24 -46.60
N SER A 228 -11.74 44.35 -45.54
CA SER A 228 -13.22 44.42 -45.67
C SER A 228 -13.74 45.70 -46.34
N ALA A 229 -12.96 46.79 -46.36
CA ALA A 229 -13.35 48.02 -47.04
C ALA A 229 -13.00 48.04 -48.54
N ALA A 230 -11.94 47.32 -48.95
CA ALA A 230 -11.47 47.30 -50.34
C ALA A 230 -12.17 46.24 -51.22
N GLY A 231 -12.85 45.25 -50.62
CA GLY A 231 -13.57 44.18 -51.32
C GLY A 231 -15.02 44.48 -51.70
N GLY A 232 -15.48 45.73 -51.51
CA GLY A 232 -16.75 46.22 -52.07
C GLY A 232 -16.64 46.34 -53.58
N HIS A 233 -16.61 45.19 -54.26
CA HIS A 233 -16.70 45.10 -55.71
C HIS A 233 -17.94 45.89 -56.13
N LYS A 234 -17.68 46.98 -56.83
CA LYS A 234 -18.65 47.66 -57.68
C LYS A 234 -19.13 46.62 -58.68
N ASN A 235 -20.19 45.87 -58.36
CA ASN A 235 -21.08 45.31 -59.37
C ASN A 235 -21.77 46.52 -59.99
N ALA A 236 -21.02 47.23 -60.84
CA ALA A 236 -21.57 48.18 -61.78
C ALA A 236 -22.53 47.38 -62.65
N ALA A 237 -23.83 47.52 -62.35
CA ALA A 237 -24.90 47.00 -63.16
C ALA A 237 -24.63 47.44 -64.61
N LYS A 238 -24.38 46.47 -65.47
CA LYS A 238 -24.29 46.68 -66.92
C LYS A 238 -25.67 47.20 -67.35
N PRO A 239 -25.82 48.42 -67.89
CA PRO A 239 -27.12 48.89 -68.34
C PRO A 239 -27.60 47.99 -69.48
N ALA A 240 -28.79 47.42 -69.33
CA ALA A 240 -29.45 46.67 -70.37
C ALA A 240 -29.66 47.59 -71.58
N LYS A 241 -29.00 47.27 -72.71
CA LYS A 241 -29.29 47.92 -73.99
C LYS A 241 -30.69 47.49 -74.42
N GLY A 242 -31.58 48.46 -74.58
CA GLY A 242 -32.92 48.26 -75.09
C GLY A 242 -32.89 47.64 -76.49
N ALA A 243 -33.82 46.72 -76.73
CA ALA A 243 -34.20 46.26 -78.05
C ALA A 243 -35.19 47.26 -78.64
N HIS A 244 -34.89 47.72 -79.84
CA HIS A 244 -35.84 48.41 -80.74
C HIS A 244 -36.74 47.38 -81.41
#